data_AF-J9GA97-F1
#
_entry.id   AF-J9GA97-F1
#
_cell.length_a   1.000
_cell.length_b   1.000
_cell.length_c   1.000
_cell.angle_alpha   90.00
_cell.angle_beta   90.00
_cell.angle_gamma   90.00
#
_symmetry.space_group_name_H-M   'P 1'
#
loop_
_entity.id
_entity.type
_entity.pdbx_description
1 polymer ?
#
loop_
_entity_poly.entity_id
_entity_poly.type
_entity_poly.pdbx_seq_one_letter_code
_entity_poly.pdbx_strand_id
1 'polypeptide(L)'
;SLGLVINMGKRKCLTIRDFQLLNRKAEELEADGNYGYHLTMGLDGMQTLALPYPTLVPSGVKAFAATAVKNQQIVLSEIEEGIVPAHTGVIIEAAAGDYHFKPSAEAGRTQSLLLGVTESAATDNALKYYTLTLSPKPGFTLYEGLELEKNRAYFTRPASESLTFFPFQLLYVGMDNGALSQPHHPAPTYDLSGRRVKNPGRGVYITEGKKVWIQ
;
A
#
# COMPACT_ATOMS: atom_id res chain seq x y z
N SER A 1 19.28 -3.33 -34.31
CA SER A 1 20.00 -4.42 -33.63
C SER A 1 20.12 -4.06 -32.16
N LEU A 2 19.76 -4.94 -31.22
CA LEU A 2 20.10 -4.73 -29.79
C LEU A 2 21.61 -4.94 -29.65
N GLY A 3 22.33 -3.86 -29.38
CA GLY A 3 23.77 -3.89 -29.16
C GLY A 3 24.11 -3.24 -27.84
N LEU A 4 24.97 -3.90 -27.05
CA LEU A 4 25.64 -3.27 -25.92
C LEU A 4 26.82 -2.46 -26.48
N VAL A 5 26.69 -1.14 -26.57
CA VAL A 5 27.80 -0.27 -27.00
C VAL A 5 28.56 0.21 -25.77
N ILE A 6 29.83 -0.15 -25.67
CA ILE A 6 30.72 0.29 -24.59
C ILE A 6 31.84 1.12 -25.20
N ASN A 7 31.81 2.43 -24.97
CA ASN A 7 32.88 3.33 -25.40
C ASN A 7 33.93 3.46 -24.29
N MET A 8 35.17 3.08 -24.59
CA MET A 8 36.28 3.09 -23.64
C MET A 8 37.44 3.96 -24.12
N GLY A 9 37.89 4.86 -23.25
CA GLY A 9 39.10 5.66 -23.48
C GLY A 9 40.41 4.85 -23.34
N LYS A 10 41.51 5.42 -23.86
CA LYS A 10 42.77 4.74 -24.23
C LYS A 10 43.54 3.96 -23.13
N ARG A 11 43.08 3.89 -21.88
CA ARG A 11 43.77 3.20 -20.77
C ARG A 11 42.85 2.56 -19.73
N LYS A 12 41.71 2.00 -20.14
CA LYS A 12 40.84 1.24 -19.22
C LYS A 12 40.52 -0.14 -19.80
N CYS A 13 40.25 -1.10 -18.93
CA CYS A 13 39.73 -2.42 -19.27
C CYS A 13 38.46 -2.66 -18.46
N LEU A 14 37.42 -3.16 -19.11
CA LEU A 14 36.16 -3.55 -18.49
C LEU A 14 36.01 -5.05 -18.70
N THR A 15 35.76 -5.77 -17.62
CA THR A 15 35.46 -7.19 -17.67
C THR A 15 34.03 -7.40 -17.22
N ILE A 16 33.16 -7.76 -18.15
CA ILE A 16 31.82 -8.26 -17.85
C ILE A 16 31.97 -9.76 -17.62
N ARG A 17 31.80 -10.20 -16.37
CA ARG A 17 31.99 -11.62 -16.00
C ARG A 17 30.76 -12.47 -16.25
N ASP A 18 29.58 -11.86 -16.17
CA ASP A 18 28.31 -12.50 -16.49
C ASP A 18 27.30 -11.41 -16.89
N PHE A 19 26.45 -11.68 -17.88
CA PHE A 19 25.30 -10.85 -18.21
C PHE A 19 24.26 -11.66 -19.00
N GLN A 20 22.97 -11.37 -18.76
CA GLN A 20 21.86 -11.96 -19.50
C GLN A 20 21.10 -10.85 -20.24
N LEU A 21 21.05 -10.94 -21.57
CA LEU A 21 20.15 -10.13 -22.39
C LEU A 21 18.81 -10.87 -22.49
N LEU A 22 17.79 -10.38 -21.79
CA LEU A 22 16.43 -10.86 -21.98
C LEU A 22 15.94 -10.36 -23.34
N ASN A 23 15.47 -11.28 -24.20
CA ASN A 23 14.84 -10.94 -25.48
C ASN A 23 13.44 -10.36 -25.26
N ARG A 24 13.39 -9.17 -24.66
CA ARG A 24 12.24 -8.27 -24.68
C ARG A 24 12.47 -7.35 -25.88
N LYS A 25 11.41 -6.97 -26.60
CA LYS A 25 11.54 -5.97 -27.68
C LYS A 25 12.22 -4.74 -27.06
N ALA A 26 13.34 -4.30 -27.64
CA ALA A 26 13.89 -2.99 -27.32
C ALA A 26 12.90 -1.96 -27.83
N GLU A 27 12.31 -1.21 -26.92
CA GLU A 27 11.51 -0.05 -27.26
C GLU A 27 12.47 1.14 -27.37
N GLU A 28 12.53 1.75 -28.55
CA GLU A 28 13.19 3.03 -28.73
C GLU A 28 12.29 4.08 -28.08
N LEU A 29 12.73 4.60 -26.95
CA LEU A 29 12.00 5.59 -26.16
C LEU A 29 12.64 6.96 -26.46
N GLU A 30 11.90 7.86 -27.10
CA GLU A 30 12.21 9.29 -27.20
C GLU A 30 12.41 9.89 -25.78
N ALA A 31 12.95 11.10 -25.67
CA ALA A 31 13.17 11.76 -24.37
C ALA A 31 12.22 12.96 -24.19
N ASP A 32 10.99 12.88 -24.71
CA ASP A 32 10.00 13.97 -24.73
C ASP A 32 9.29 14.20 -23.38
N GLY A 33 9.58 13.39 -22.37
CA GLY A 33 8.97 13.49 -21.04
C GLY A 33 7.57 12.87 -20.93
N ASN A 34 7.07 12.18 -21.95
CA ASN A 34 5.84 11.34 -21.89
C ASN A 34 6.10 9.91 -21.35
N TYR A 35 7.34 9.59 -21.02
CA TYR A 35 7.70 8.27 -20.51
C TYR A 35 7.39 8.14 -19.03
N GLY A 36 6.56 7.14 -18.71
CA GLY A 36 6.10 6.86 -17.36
C GLY A 36 4.66 6.36 -17.36
N TYR A 37 3.99 6.53 -16.23
CA TYR A 37 2.60 6.14 -16.05
C TYR A 37 1.76 7.34 -15.67
N HIS A 38 0.70 7.59 -16.43
CA HIS A 38 -0.31 8.59 -16.09
C HIS A 38 -1.39 7.94 -15.22
N LEU A 39 -1.52 8.45 -14.00
CA LEU A 39 -2.57 8.08 -13.07
C LEU A 39 -3.55 9.24 -12.94
N THR A 40 -4.80 9.02 -13.34
CA THR A 40 -5.91 9.93 -13.09
C THR A 40 -6.57 9.56 -11.77
N MET A 41 -6.55 10.48 -10.81
CA MET A 41 -7.15 10.31 -9.50
C MET A 41 -8.57 10.87 -9.47
N GLY A 42 -9.50 10.07 -8.98
CA GLY A 42 -10.89 10.49 -8.73
C GLY A 42 -11.05 11.26 -7.41
N LEU A 43 -12.29 11.70 -7.14
CA LEU A 43 -12.66 12.41 -5.90
C LEU A 43 -12.47 11.58 -4.63
N ASP A 44 -12.42 10.26 -4.79
CA ASP A 44 -12.17 9.28 -3.73
C ASP A 44 -10.77 9.43 -3.09
N GLY A 45 -9.81 10.02 -3.83
CA GLY A 45 -8.51 10.44 -3.31
C GLY A 45 -7.52 9.31 -3.01
N MET A 46 -7.89 8.04 -3.22
CA MET A 46 -6.97 6.90 -3.09
C MET A 46 -7.16 5.84 -4.18
N GLN A 47 -6.06 5.27 -4.66
CA GLN A 47 -6.06 4.20 -5.65
C GLN A 47 -4.85 3.28 -5.47
N THR A 48 -4.95 2.01 -5.88
CA THR A 48 -3.79 1.10 -5.89
C THR A 48 -2.98 1.22 -7.17
N LEU A 49 -1.67 1.01 -7.07
CA LEU A 49 -0.75 1.05 -8.20
C LEU A 49 0.36 0.01 -8.02
N ALA A 50 0.77 -0.60 -9.12
CA ALA A 50 2.00 -1.38 -9.23
C ALA A 50 2.52 -1.25 -10.65
N LEU A 51 3.81 -0.97 -10.83
CA LEU A 51 4.39 -0.77 -12.16
C LEU A 51 5.58 -1.73 -12.39
N PRO A 52 5.86 -2.13 -13.63
CA PRO A 52 6.93 -3.09 -13.93
C PRO A 52 8.34 -2.49 -13.81
N TYR A 53 8.46 -1.22 -13.45
CA TYR A 53 9.71 -0.49 -13.27
C TYR A 53 9.65 0.42 -12.04
N PRO A 54 10.80 0.79 -11.45
CA PRO A 54 10.85 1.72 -10.34
C PRO A 54 10.36 3.11 -10.78
N THR A 55 9.58 3.79 -9.93
CA THR A 55 9.02 5.11 -10.26
C THR A 55 9.19 6.14 -9.17
N LEU A 56 9.34 7.40 -9.57
CA LEU A 56 9.34 8.54 -8.68
C LEU A 56 7.90 8.91 -8.30
N VAL A 57 7.68 9.13 -7.00
CA VAL A 57 6.41 9.65 -6.49
C VAL A 57 6.32 11.14 -6.85
N PRO A 58 5.27 11.59 -7.57
CA PRO A 58 5.13 12.99 -7.95
C PRO A 58 4.89 13.92 -6.74
N SER A 59 5.16 15.21 -6.93
CA SER A 59 4.82 16.24 -5.93
C SER A 59 3.32 16.23 -5.60
N GLY A 60 2.98 16.34 -4.31
CA GLY A 60 1.60 16.35 -3.84
C GLY A 60 0.92 14.98 -3.84
N VAL A 61 1.69 13.91 -4.05
CA VAL A 61 1.25 12.52 -3.99
C VAL A 61 1.95 11.83 -2.83
N LYS A 62 1.22 11.00 -2.09
CA LYS A 62 1.79 10.08 -1.10
C LYS A 62 1.62 8.64 -1.57
N ALA A 63 2.64 7.83 -1.34
CA ALA A 63 2.58 6.40 -1.60
C ALA A 63 2.73 5.64 -0.29
N PHE A 64 1.94 4.59 -0.11
CA PHE A 64 1.94 3.76 1.09
C PHE A 64 2.15 2.29 0.72
N ALA A 65 3.04 1.63 1.45
CA ALA A 65 3.28 0.19 1.36
C ALA A 65 2.62 -0.53 2.54
N ALA A 66 2.07 -1.73 2.30
CA ALA A 66 1.57 -2.55 3.39
C ALA A 66 2.75 -3.23 4.10
N THR A 67 3.02 -2.83 5.34
CA THR A 67 4.19 -3.29 6.10
C THR A 67 3.88 -4.39 7.09
N ALA A 68 2.63 -4.49 7.56
CA ALA A 68 2.22 -5.53 8.49
C ALA A 68 0.71 -5.78 8.43
N VAL A 69 0.28 -6.91 8.98
CA VAL A 69 -1.12 -7.18 9.31
C VAL A 69 -1.18 -7.54 10.79
N LYS A 70 -1.89 -6.74 11.58
CA LYS A 70 -1.99 -6.88 13.03
C LYS A 70 -3.45 -6.80 13.44
N ASN A 71 -3.92 -7.75 14.25
CA ASN A 71 -5.32 -7.80 14.69
C ASN A 71 -6.33 -7.67 13.53
N GLN A 72 -6.06 -8.33 12.41
CA GLN A 72 -6.90 -8.27 11.19
C GLN A 72 -7.00 -6.88 10.54
N GLN A 73 -6.12 -5.94 10.91
CA GLN A 73 -5.96 -4.64 10.30
C GLN A 73 -4.64 -4.56 9.53
N ILE A 74 -4.67 -4.02 8.33
CA ILE A 74 -3.48 -3.79 7.51
C ILE A 74 -2.82 -2.49 7.95
N VAL A 75 -1.53 -2.55 8.23
CA VAL A 75 -0.73 -1.37 8.56
C VAL A 75 -0.02 -0.92 7.28
N LEU A 76 -0.32 0.30 6.86
CA LEU A 76 0.24 0.93 5.68
C LEU A 76 1.20 2.04 6.12
N SER A 77 2.45 1.99 5.68
CA SER A 77 3.46 3.00 6.02
C SER A 77 3.80 3.82 4.78
N GLU A 78 3.91 5.14 4.95
CA GLU A 78 4.31 6.07 3.89
C GLU A 78 5.73 5.77 3.41
N ILE A 79 5.94 5.88 2.10
CA ILE A 79 7.24 5.64 1.45
C ILE A 79 8.09 6.91 1.53
N GLU A 80 9.05 6.92 2.44
CA GLU A 80 9.94 8.06 2.69
C GLU A 80 10.93 8.35 1.55
N GLU A 81 11.38 7.30 0.85
CA GLU A 81 12.39 7.42 -0.21
C GLU A 81 11.87 8.12 -1.47
N GLY A 82 10.56 8.34 -1.59
CA GLY A 82 9.95 8.95 -2.78
C GLY A 82 10.06 8.11 -4.05
N ILE A 83 10.44 6.83 -3.92
CA ILE A 83 10.59 5.87 -5.01
C ILE A 83 9.71 4.65 -4.72
N VAL A 84 8.82 4.29 -5.64
CA VAL A 84 8.09 3.03 -5.61
C VAL A 84 8.89 1.99 -6.40
N PRO A 85 9.35 0.89 -5.78
CA PRO A 85 10.11 -0.13 -6.50
C PRO A 85 9.29 -0.88 -7.55
N ALA A 86 9.99 -1.47 -8.52
CA ALA A 86 9.34 -2.30 -9.54
C ALA A 86 8.54 -3.45 -8.90
N HIS A 87 7.41 -3.77 -9.52
CA HIS A 87 6.48 -4.84 -9.11
C HIS A 87 5.95 -4.72 -7.67
N THR A 88 6.12 -3.57 -7.02
CA THR A 88 5.68 -3.36 -5.64
C THR A 88 4.29 -2.76 -5.63
N GLY A 89 3.36 -3.44 -4.95
CA GLY A 89 2.00 -2.96 -4.78
C GLY A 89 1.91 -1.86 -3.73
N VAL A 90 1.38 -0.69 -4.10
CA VAL A 90 1.23 0.46 -3.20
C VAL A 90 -0.17 1.05 -3.28
N ILE A 91 -0.53 1.82 -2.26
CA ILE A 91 -1.69 2.73 -2.29
C ILE A 91 -1.17 4.14 -2.53
N ILE A 92 -1.76 4.81 -3.50
CA ILE A 92 -1.52 6.20 -3.81
C ILE A 92 -2.63 7.03 -3.18
N GLU A 93 -2.26 8.05 -2.41
CA GLU A 93 -3.16 9.08 -1.89
C GLU A 93 -2.80 10.42 -2.54
N ALA A 94 -3.78 11.06 -3.16
CA ALA A 94 -3.63 12.36 -3.80
C ALA A 94 -5.00 13.03 -4.00
N ALA A 95 -5.00 14.34 -4.25
CA ALA A 95 -6.21 15.04 -4.66
C ALA A 95 -6.69 14.56 -6.05
N ALA A 96 -7.93 14.88 -6.42
CA ALA A 96 -8.40 14.60 -7.78
C ALA A 96 -7.57 15.37 -8.82
N GLY A 97 -7.14 14.69 -9.88
CA GLY A 97 -6.26 15.25 -10.89
C GLY A 97 -5.39 14.21 -11.58
N ASP A 98 -4.53 14.65 -12.49
CA ASP A 98 -3.63 13.79 -13.25
C ASP A 98 -2.20 13.88 -12.72
N TYR A 99 -1.61 12.72 -12.47
CA TYR A 99 -0.26 12.58 -11.93
C TYR A 99 0.59 11.72 -12.84
N HIS A 100 1.81 12.18 -13.12
CA HIS A 100 2.74 11.47 -13.99
C HIS A 100 3.88 10.85 -13.19
N PHE A 101 3.86 9.52 -13.06
CA PHE A 101 4.89 8.72 -12.41
C PHE A 101 6.03 8.43 -13.39
N LYS A 102 7.13 9.16 -13.22
CA LYS A 102 8.32 9.00 -14.07
C LYS A 102 9.15 7.78 -13.62
N PRO A 103 9.81 7.07 -14.55
CA PRO A 103 10.78 6.05 -14.20
C PRO A 103 11.90 6.63 -13.31
N SER A 104 12.34 5.85 -12.32
CA SER A 104 13.51 6.15 -11.52
C SER A 104 14.71 5.33 -12.02
N ALA A 105 15.90 5.94 -12.02
CA ALA A 105 17.15 5.23 -12.25
C ALA A 105 17.57 4.38 -11.04
N GLU A 106 17.03 4.68 -9.86
CA GLU A 106 17.24 3.95 -8.62
C GLU A 106 16.09 2.97 -8.38
N ALA A 107 16.41 1.79 -7.83
CA ALA A 107 15.43 0.72 -7.66
C ALA A 107 14.39 0.99 -6.55
N GLY A 108 14.68 1.87 -5.58
CA GLY A 108 13.97 1.92 -4.30
C GLY A 108 14.19 0.64 -3.48
N ARG A 109 13.78 0.65 -2.21
CA ARG A 109 14.04 -0.45 -1.26
C ARG A 109 12.79 -0.90 -0.51
N THR A 110 11.71 -0.14 -0.60
CA THR A 110 10.46 -0.44 0.10
C THR A 110 9.86 -1.78 -0.33
N GLN A 111 9.44 -2.59 0.64
CA GLN A 111 8.68 -3.81 0.39
C GLN A 111 7.23 -3.62 0.82
N SER A 112 6.32 -4.30 0.14
CA SER A 112 4.89 -4.27 0.43
C SER A 112 4.33 -5.69 0.48
N LEU A 113 3.40 -5.91 1.40
CA LEU A 113 2.59 -7.12 1.48
C LEU A 113 1.46 -7.13 0.43
N LEU A 114 1.25 -6.04 -0.30
CA LEU A 114 0.33 -6.01 -1.43
C LEU A 114 0.98 -6.68 -2.64
N LEU A 115 0.25 -7.59 -3.28
CA LEU A 115 0.63 -8.16 -4.56
C LEU A 115 0.50 -7.09 -5.64
N GLY A 116 1.62 -6.72 -6.26
CA GLY A 116 1.64 -5.87 -7.43
C GLY A 116 1.35 -6.65 -8.70
N VAL A 117 0.32 -6.25 -9.45
CA VAL A 117 -0.08 -6.83 -10.73
C VAL A 117 0.24 -5.81 -11.82
N THR A 118 1.26 -6.10 -12.62
CA THR A 118 1.75 -5.18 -13.67
C THR A 118 1.23 -5.52 -15.07
N GLU A 119 0.72 -6.73 -15.24
CA GLU A 119 0.03 -7.22 -16.45
C GLU A 119 -1.22 -7.97 -16.02
N SER A 120 -2.26 -7.98 -16.84
CA SER A 120 -3.51 -8.69 -16.48
C SER A 120 -3.24 -10.17 -16.30
N ALA A 121 -3.86 -10.77 -15.28
CA ALA A 121 -3.62 -12.16 -14.91
C ALA A 121 -4.90 -12.80 -14.36
N ALA A 122 -5.08 -14.11 -14.55
CA ALA A 122 -6.17 -14.84 -13.91
C ALA A 122 -5.94 -14.95 -12.39
N THR A 123 -7.02 -14.97 -11.62
CA THR A 123 -6.96 -15.28 -10.18
C THR A 123 -6.54 -16.72 -9.93
N ASP A 124 -5.71 -16.95 -8.92
CA ASP A 124 -5.35 -18.27 -8.43
C ASP A 124 -6.38 -18.76 -7.39
N ASN A 125 -6.97 -19.94 -7.61
CA ASN A 125 -7.92 -20.57 -6.69
C ASN A 125 -7.31 -20.92 -5.32
N ALA A 126 -5.98 -20.97 -5.20
CA ALA A 126 -5.30 -21.15 -3.92
C ALA A 126 -5.32 -19.88 -3.04
N LEU A 127 -5.71 -18.73 -3.60
CA LEU A 127 -5.67 -17.43 -2.95
C LEU A 127 -7.05 -16.75 -2.95
N LYS A 128 -7.28 -15.93 -1.93
CA LYS A 128 -8.30 -14.88 -1.93
C LYS A 128 -7.62 -13.55 -2.21
N TYR A 129 -8.24 -12.77 -3.08
CA TYR A 129 -7.79 -11.44 -3.47
C TYR A 129 -8.72 -10.41 -2.84
N TYR A 130 -8.18 -9.26 -2.49
CA TYR A 130 -8.94 -8.15 -1.94
C TYR A 130 -8.54 -6.86 -2.65
N THR A 131 -9.53 -6.04 -2.97
CA THR A 131 -9.36 -4.74 -3.64
C THR A 131 -9.62 -3.59 -2.68
N LEU A 132 -8.98 -2.45 -2.93
CA LEU A 132 -9.18 -1.24 -2.14
C LEU A 132 -10.64 -0.79 -2.24
N THR A 133 -11.22 -0.46 -1.09
CA THR A 133 -12.58 0.07 -0.97
C THR A 133 -12.52 1.23 0.02
N LEU A 134 -13.08 2.38 -0.33
CA LEU A 134 -13.07 3.57 0.55
C LEU A 134 -14.42 3.81 1.26
N SER A 135 -15.52 3.32 0.68
CA SER A 135 -16.88 3.47 1.21
C SER A 135 -17.52 2.10 1.42
N PRO A 136 -18.23 1.84 2.54
CA PRO A 136 -18.54 2.78 3.62
C PRO A 136 -17.40 3.02 4.62
N LYS A 137 -16.32 2.22 4.56
CA LYS A 137 -15.12 2.39 5.38
C LYS A 137 -13.87 2.04 4.55
N PRO A 138 -12.76 2.77 4.70
CA PRO A 138 -11.51 2.45 4.04
C PRO A 138 -10.94 1.09 4.47
N GLY A 139 -10.61 0.26 3.49
CA GLY A 139 -10.09 -1.09 3.70
C GLY A 139 -9.91 -1.85 2.39
N PHE A 140 -9.75 -3.15 2.51
CA PHE A 140 -9.64 -4.10 1.41
C PHE A 140 -10.81 -5.08 1.49
N THR A 141 -11.69 -5.06 0.48
CA THR A 141 -12.86 -5.94 0.38
C THR A 141 -12.54 -7.12 -0.54
N LEU A 142 -13.10 -8.29 -0.24
CA LEU A 142 -12.95 -9.50 -1.04
C LEU A 142 -13.29 -9.20 -2.52
N TYR A 143 -12.38 -9.59 -3.39
CA TYR A 143 -12.52 -9.50 -4.84
C TYR A 143 -13.02 -10.82 -5.39
N GLU A 144 -14.18 -10.79 -6.06
CA GLU A 144 -14.84 -11.97 -6.64
C GLU A 144 -14.62 -12.11 -8.16
N GLY A 145 -13.87 -11.19 -8.76
CA GLY A 145 -13.52 -11.26 -10.18
C GLY A 145 -12.52 -12.38 -10.46
N LEU A 146 -12.53 -12.89 -11.70
CA LEU A 146 -11.66 -13.98 -12.15
C LEU A 146 -10.37 -13.49 -12.82
N GLU A 147 -10.27 -12.19 -13.07
CA GLU A 147 -9.13 -11.54 -13.72
C GLU A 147 -8.67 -10.35 -12.87
N LEU A 148 -7.37 -10.25 -12.64
CA LEU A 148 -6.70 -9.14 -11.99
C LEU A 148 -6.33 -8.12 -13.06
N GLU A 149 -6.67 -6.86 -12.83
CA GLU A 149 -6.34 -5.78 -13.73
C GLU A 149 -4.85 -5.43 -13.64
N LYS A 150 -4.26 -5.11 -14.79
CA LYS A 150 -2.90 -4.57 -14.84
C LYS A 150 -2.78 -3.23 -14.13
N ASN A 151 -1.56 -2.94 -13.67
CA ASN A 151 -1.17 -1.72 -12.97
C ASN A 151 -2.01 -1.45 -11.71
N ARG A 152 -2.27 -2.51 -10.94
CA ARG A 152 -3.02 -2.48 -9.68
C ARG A 152 -2.28 -3.26 -8.60
N ALA A 153 -2.64 -2.98 -7.36
CA ALA A 153 -2.23 -3.79 -6.23
C ALA A 153 -3.43 -4.45 -5.55
N TYR A 154 -3.24 -5.67 -5.09
CA TYR A 154 -4.23 -6.47 -4.39
C TYR A 154 -3.65 -6.97 -3.08
N PHE A 155 -4.47 -7.04 -2.04
CA PHE A 155 -4.10 -7.77 -0.84
C PHE A 155 -4.48 -9.24 -1.02
N THR A 156 -3.59 -10.17 -0.63
CA THR A 156 -3.84 -11.60 -0.79
C THR A 156 -3.83 -12.34 0.54
N ARG A 157 -4.65 -13.38 0.62
CA ARG A 157 -4.70 -14.33 1.74
C ARG A 157 -4.85 -15.75 1.20
N PRO A 158 -4.49 -16.80 1.97
CA PRO A 158 -4.80 -18.17 1.61
C PRO A 158 -6.31 -18.37 1.39
N ALA A 159 -6.70 -19.32 0.54
CA ALA A 159 -8.11 -19.64 0.27
C ALA A 159 -8.95 -19.94 1.54
N SER A 160 -8.31 -20.38 2.61
CA SER A 160 -8.95 -20.66 3.91
C SER A 160 -9.33 -19.41 4.72
N GLU A 161 -8.94 -18.21 4.30
CA GLU A 161 -9.30 -16.96 4.96
C GLU A 161 -10.82 -16.77 4.99
N SER A 162 -11.39 -16.42 6.14
CA SER A 162 -12.83 -16.24 6.31
C SER A 162 -13.27 -14.78 6.26
N LEU A 163 -12.34 -13.84 6.45
CA LEU A 163 -12.63 -12.41 6.40
C LEU A 163 -12.99 -11.97 4.99
N THR A 164 -14.05 -11.18 4.86
CA THR A 164 -14.45 -10.53 3.60
C THR A 164 -13.97 -9.09 3.50
N PHE A 165 -13.43 -8.54 4.59
CA PHE A 165 -12.97 -7.17 4.67
C PHE A 165 -11.80 -7.03 5.65
N PHE A 166 -10.77 -6.30 5.26
CA PHE A 166 -9.64 -5.91 6.09
C PHE A 166 -9.59 -4.38 6.19
N PRO A 167 -9.85 -3.76 7.36
CA PRO A 167 -9.57 -2.34 7.53
C PRO A 167 -8.06 -2.08 7.40
N PHE A 168 -7.70 -0.85 7.05
CA PHE A 168 -6.30 -0.42 7.13
C PHE A 168 -6.12 0.78 8.04
N GLN A 169 -4.88 1.03 8.42
CA GLN A 169 -4.42 2.26 9.06
C GLN A 169 -3.24 2.80 8.29
N LEU A 170 -3.25 4.11 8.03
CA LEU A 170 -2.12 4.84 7.44
C LEU A 170 -1.21 5.36 8.54
N LEU A 171 0.08 5.14 8.37
CA LEU A 171 1.15 5.70 9.17
C LEU A 171 1.94 6.65 8.29
N TYR A 172 1.82 7.94 8.58
CA TYR A 172 2.55 8.98 7.90
C TYR A 172 3.96 9.11 8.46
N VAL A 173 4.87 9.65 7.67
CA VAL A 173 6.23 9.95 8.11
C VAL A 173 6.21 10.78 9.39
N GLY A 174 6.98 10.36 10.40
CA GLY A 174 7.06 11.04 11.70
C GLY A 174 5.94 10.69 12.70
N MET A 175 5.01 9.78 12.35
CA MET A 175 4.10 9.20 13.34
C MET A 175 4.77 8.07 14.12
N ASP A 176 4.74 8.14 15.45
CA ASP A 176 5.27 7.09 16.31
C ASP A 176 4.27 5.93 16.43
N ASN A 177 4.74 4.70 16.25
CA ASN A 177 3.92 3.48 16.21
C ASN A 177 3.48 2.99 17.60
N GLY A 178 3.57 3.84 18.63
CA GLY A 178 3.40 3.51 20.05
C GLY A 178 2.01 3.07 20.47
N ALA A 179 1.02 3.04 19.58
CA ALA A 179 -0.32 2.56 19.88
C ALA A 179 -0.93 1.84 18.67
N LEU A 180 -0.49 0.60 18.45
CA LEU A 180 -1.46 -0.40 18.01
C LEU A 180 -2.41 -0.58 19.18
N SER A 181 -3.51 0.18 19.14
CA SER A 181 -4.52 0.15 20.17
C SER A 181 -4.80 -1.30 20.55
N GLN A 182 -4.51 -1.62 21.81
CA GLN A 182 -5.09 -2.76 22.48
C GLN A 182 -6.58 -2.79 22.12
N PRO A 183 -7.20 -3.99 22.00
CA PRO A 183 -8.65 -4.05 21.86
C PRO A 183 -9.23 -3.08 22.88
N HIS A 184 -10.09 -2.16 22.42
CA HIS A 184 -10.69 -1.11 23.23
C HIS A 184 -11.35 -1.79 24.43
N HIS A 185 -10.60 -1.99 25.51
CA HIS A 185 -11.16 -2.43 26.76
C HIS A 185 -12.05 -1.28 27.16
N PRO A 186 -13.36 -1.49 27.34
CA PRO A 186 -14.22 -0.43 27.85
C PRO A 186 -13.53 0.12 29.10
N ALA A 187 -13.31 1.44 29.11
CA ALA A 187 -12.63 2.09 30.22
C ALA A 187 -13.30 1.63 31.53
N PRO A 188 -12.52 1.31 32.57
CA PRO A 188 -13.09 0.81 33.82
C PRO A 188 -14.14 1.79 34.33
N THR A 189 -15.35 1.28 34.56
CA THR A 189 -16.47 2.04 35.12
C THR A 189 -16.41 2.00 36.64
N TYR A 190 -16.63 3.13 37.28
CA TYR A 190 -16.69 3.26 38.74
C TYR A 190 -18.04 3.82 39.18
N ASP A 191 -18.54 3.35 40.32
CA ASP A 191 -19.65 4.01 41.00
C ASP A 191 -19.19 5.33 41.67
N LEU A 192 -20.13 6.11 42.19
CA LEU A 192 -19.83 7.42 42.81
C LEU A 192 -18.99 7.32 44.10
N SER A 193 -18.79 6.11 44.64
CA SER A 193 -17.89 5.86 45.77
C SER A 193 -16.46 5.55 45.33
N GLY A 194 -16.19 5.50 44.03
CA GLY A 194 -14.88 5.15 43.47
C GLY A 194 -14.60 3.65 43.42
N ARG A 195 -15.62 2.80 43.63
CA ARG A 195 -15.48 1.34 43.48
C ARG A 195 -15.70 0.93 42.03
N ARG A 196 -14.83 0.04 41.52
CA ARG A 196 -14.91 -0.47 40.14
C ARG A 196 -16.13 -1.39 39.97
N VAL A 197 -16.89 -1.19 38.90
CA VAL A 197 -18.11 -1.94 38.56
C VAL A 197 -17.94 -2.63 37.21
N LYS A 198 -18.07 -3.96 37.16
CA LYS A 198 -17.92 -4.74 35.92
C LYS A 198 -19.16 -4.68 35.01
N ASN A 199 -20.36 -4.63 35.60
CA ASN A 199 -21.64 -4.61 34.88
C ASN A 199 -22.52 -3.49 35.48
N PRO A 200 -22.34 -2.24 35.04
CA PRO A 200 -23.15 -1.13 35.55
C PRO A 200 -24.61 -1.28 35.10
N GLY A 201 -25.55 -1.20 36.05
CA GLY A 201 -26.97 -1.03 35.74
C GLY A 201 -27.29 0.42 35.37
N ARG A 202 -28.56 0.74 35.06
CA ARG A 202 -28.99 2.11 34.75
C ARG A 202 -28.65 3.09 35.88
N GLY A 203 -27.96 4.18 35.58
CA GLY A 203 -27.58 5.18 36.57
C GLY A 203 -26.35 5.99 36.20
N VAL A 204 -25.83 6.74 37.17
CA VAL A 204 -24.65 7.61 37.01
C VAL A 204 -23.38 6.87 37.39
N TYR A 205 -22.37 6.94 36.53
CA TYR A 205 -21.05 6.35 36.76
C TYR A 205 -19.92 7.29 36.37
N ILE A 206 -18.69 6.89 36.69
CA ILE A 206 -17.46 7.55 36.27
C ILE A 206 -16.72 6.61 35.30
N THR A 207 -16.47 7.08 34.08
CA THR A 207 -15.64 6.40 33.08
C THR A 207 -14.63 7.42 32.56
N GLU A 208 -13.35 7.06 32.46
CA GLU A 208 -12.30 7.97 31.98
C GLU A 208 -12.24 9.32 32.73
N GLY A 209 -12.56 9.30 34.03
CA GLY A 209 -12.59 10.52 34.86
C GLY A 209 -13.78 11.45 34.59
N LYS A 210 -14.75 11.06 33.74
CA LYS A 210 -15.96 11.83 33.43
C LYS A 210 -17.20 11.16 34.00
N LYS A 211 -18.13 11.98 34.49
CA LYS A 211 -19.45 11.53 34.93
C LYS A 211 -20.32 11.23 33.69
N VAL A 212 -20.83 10.00 33.61
CA VAL A 212 -21.65 9.52 32.49
C VAL A 212 -22.95 8.91 33.02
N TRP A 213 -24.04 9.07 32.27
CA TRP A 213 -25.30 8.39 32.54
C TRP A 213 -25.40 7.14 31.66
N ILE A 214 -25.53 5.98 32.29
CA ILE A 214 -25.76 4.69 31.62
C ILE A 214 -27.27 4.45 31.62
N GLN A 215 -27.86 4.32 30.43
CA GLN A 215 -29.30 4.06 30.24
C GLN A 215 -29.63 2.57 30.37
#